data_AF-A0A068TX64-F1
#
_entry.id   AF-A0A068TX64-F1
#
_cell.length_a   1.000
_cell.length_b   1.000
_cell.length_c   1.000
_cell.angle_alpha   90.00
_cell.angle_beta   90.00
_cell.angle_gamma   90.00
#
_symmetry.space_group_name_H-M   'P 1'
#
loop_
_entity.id
_entity.type
_entity.pdbx_description
1 polymer ?
#
loop_
_entity_poly.entity_id
_entity_poly.type
_entity_poly.pdbx_seq_one_letter_code
_entity_poly.pdbx_strand_id
1 'polypeptide(L)'
;MEAKYGGQVQGKKKFRLKWTKLLHDCFVKAVNQLGGAYEATPKDIVKVMGIKEITTDHIKSYLQKYRLSQEVYGAAYTKAAWSGSRMMLEAIQEKEQRRNLARQMNG
;
A
#
# COMPACT_ATOMS: atom_id res chain seq x y z
N MET A 1 17.88 -44.72 -10.79
CA MET A 1 18.50 -43.70 -9.92
C MET A 1 18.00 -42.34 -10.43
N GLU A 2 16.78 -41.97 -10.09
CA GLU A 2 16.35 -41.14 -8.95
C GLU A 2 16.29 -39.65 -9.33
N ALA A 3 15.06 -39.14 -9.41
CA ALA A 3 14.75 -37.73 -9.65
C ALA A 3 14.89 -36.93 -8.35
N LYS A 4 15.68 -35.85 -8.37
CA LYS A 4 15.76 -34.80 -7.32
C LYS A 4 16.01 -33.51 -8.09
N TYR A 5 15.14 -32.51 -8.14
CA TYR A 5 14.65 -31.70 -7.03
C TYR A 5 13.24 -31.16 -7.33
N GLY A 6 12.23 -31.72 -6.66
CA GLY A 6 10.95 -31.04 -6.46
C GLY A 6 11.13 -29.94 -5.43
N GLY A 7 11.34 -28.71 -5.87
CA GLY A 7 11.28 -27.53 -5.01
C GLY A 7 9.82 -27.20 -4.69
N GLN A 8 9.27 -27.81 -3.64
CA GLN A 8 8.00 -27.36 -3.05
C GLN A 8 8.21 -25.95 -2.47
N VAL A 9 7.95 -24.92 -3.28
CA VAL A 9 7.69 -23.58 -2.77
C VAL A 9 6.35 -23.62 -2.03
N GLN A 10 6.38 -23.98 -0.75
CA GLN A 10 5.23 -23.82 0.14
C GLN A 10 4.90 -22.32 0.17
N GLY A 11 3.92 -21.95 -0.63
CA GLY A 11 3.32 -20.63 -0.66
C GLY A 11 2.74 -20.32 0.72
N LYS A 12 3.55 -19.72 1.59
CA LYS A 12 3.05 -18.92 2.70
C LYS A 12 2.17 -17.86 2.05
N LYS A 13 0.85 -18.04 2.13
CA LYS A 13 -0.16 -17.06 1.72
C LYS A 13 0.14 -15.77 2.51
N LYS A 14 1.01 -14.92 1.96
CA LYS A 14 1.43 -13.67 2.58
C LYS A 14 0.18 -12.82 2.66
N PHE A 15 -0.39 -12.71 3.86
CA PHE A 15 -1.63 -11.97 4.06
C PHE A 15 -1.41 -10.57 3.51
N ARG A 16 -2.25 -10.18 2.53
CA ARG A 16 -2.11 -8.88 1.90
C ARG A 16 -2.46 -7.81 2.92
N LEU A 17 -1.57 -6.84 3.08
CA LEU A 17 -1.83 -5.66 3.91
C LEU A 17 -3.14 -5.00 3.47
N LYS A 18 -4.00 -4.70 4.45
CA LYS A 18 -5.20 -3.89 4.24
C LYS A 18 -4.90 -2.49 4.76
N TRP A 19 -5.00 -1.50 3.89
CA TRP A 19 -4.92 -0.08 4.26
C TRP A 19 -6.20 0.33 4.98
N THR A 20 -6.24 0.11 6.29
CA THR A 20 -7.34 0.58 7.15
C THR A 20 -7.24 2.09 7.36
N LYS A 21 -8.33 2.71 7.83
CA LYS A 21 -8.32 4.14 8.17
C LYS A 21 -7.20 4.49 9.15
N LEU A 22 -7.03 3.68 10.19
CA LEU A 22 -5.97 3.90 11.18
C LEU A 22 -4.57 3.86 10.55
N LEU A 23 -4.34 2.91 9.63
CA LEU A 23 -3.06 2.78 8.93
C LEU A 23 -2.78 3.98 8.04
N HIS A 24 -3.81 4.46 7.35
CA HIS A 24 -3.76 5.67 6.54
C HIS A 24 -3.46 6.90 7.40
N ASP A 25 -4.16 7.08 8.53
CA ASP A 25 -3.95 8.22 9.43
C ASP A 25 -2.50 8.24 9.95
N CYS A 26 -1.93 7.08 10.30
CA CYS A 26 -0.52 6.95 10.67
C CYS A 26 0.42 7.28 9.49
N PHE A 27 0.10 6.83 8.28
CA PHE A 27 0.87 7.16 7.08
C PHE A 27 0.87 8.66 6.79
N VAL A 28 -0.28 9.34 6.84
CA VAL A 28 -0.38 10.79 6.61
C VAL A 28 0.38 11.57 7.66
N LYS A 29 0.29 11.16 8.94
CA LYS A 29 1.10 11.75 10.01
C LYS A 29 2.59 11.60 9.73
N ALA A 30 3.04 10.41 9.33
CA ALA A 30 4.44 10.16 8.98
C ALA A 30 4.90 11.01 7.79
N VAL A 31 4.10 11.09 6.73
CA VAL A 31 4.39 11.93 5.56
C VAL A 31 4.49 13.41 5.93
N ASN A 32 3.58 13.91 6.76
CA ASN A 32 3.60 15.30 7.21
C ASN A 32 4.81 15.60 8.11
N GLN A 33 5.21 14.66 8.97
CA GLN A 33 6.44 14.78 9.78
C GLN A 33 7.72 14.82 8.92
N LEU A 34 7.69 14.19 7.75
CA LEU A 34 8.80 14.12 6.82
C LEU A 34 8.79 15.25 5.77
N GLY A 35 8.02 16.32 5.98
CA GLY A 35 8.01 17.49 5.08
C GLY A 35 7.03 17.39 3.92
N GLY A 36 6.16 16.38 3.89
CA GLY A 36 5.09 16.24 2.90
C GLY A 36 5.34 15.13 1.87
N ALA A 37 4.41 15.00 0.92
CA ALA A 37 4.33 13.84 0.03
C ALA A 37 5.60 13.62 -0.81
N TYR A 38 6.26 14.69 -1.25
CA TYR A 38 7.42 14.63 -2.14
C TYR A 38 8.74 14.46 -1.40
N GLU A 39 8.86 15.03 -0.19
CA GLU A 39 10.03 14.92 0.68
C GLU A 39 10.11 13.56 1.40
N ALA A 40 8.96 12.99 1.77
CA ALA A 40 8.91 11.71 2.47
C ALA A 40 9.43 10.56 1.60
N THR A 41 10.39 9.77 2.10
CA THR A 41 10.85 8.54 1.43
C THR A 41 10.16 7.30 1.99
N PRO A 42 9.98 6.23 1.19
CA PRO A 42 9.35 5.00 1.69
C PRO A 42 10.06 4.38 2.89
N LYS A 43 11.40 4.48 2.96
CA LYS A 43 12.17 3.93 4.08
C LYS A 43 11.91 4.70 5.37
N ASP A 44 11.89 6.03 5.28
CA ASP A 44 11.68 6.89 6.45
C ASP A 44 10.25 6.77 6.97
N ILE A 45 9.27 6.66 6.08
CA ILE A 45 7.86 6.43 6.47
C ILE A 45 7.71 5.10 7.23
N VAL A 46 8.34 4.01 6.78
CA VAL A 46 8.31 2.73 7.52
C VAL A 46 8.91 2.91 8.92
N LYS A 47 10.04 3.61 9.02
CA LYS A 47 10.73 3.87 10.29
C LYS A 47 9.86 4.68 11.25
N VAL A 48 9.19 5.72 10.76
CA VAL A 48 8.28 6.56 11.55
C VAL A 48 7.00 5.82 11.95
N MET A 49 6.44 4.99 11.06
CA MET A 49 5.24 4.21 11.37
C MET A 49 5.52 3.07 12.36
N GLY A 50 6.72 2.48 12.36
CA GLY A 50 7.14 1.49 13.36
C GLY A 50 6.34 0.17 13.36
N ILE A 51 5.55 -0.10 12.32
CA ILE A 51 4.68 -1.28 12.22
C ILE A 51 5.43 -2.42 11.52
N LYS A 52 5.63 -3.53 12.24
CA LYS A 52 6.43 -4.69 11.79
C LYS A 52 5.88 -5.36 10.52
N GLU A 53 4.56 -5.33 10.34
CA GLU A 53 3.87 -5.95 9.21
C GLU A 53 3.85 -5.07 7.95
N ILE A 54 4.27 -3.80 8.07
CA ILE A 54 4.44 -2.91 6.93
C ILE A 54 5.86 -3.04 6.39
N THR A 55 5.96 -3.19 5.07
CA THR A 55 7.23 -3.19 4.35
C THR A 55 7.36 -1.91 3.52
N THR A 56 8.58 -1.62 3.08
CA THR A 56 8.87 -0.50 2.18
C THR A 56 8.11 -0.59 0.86
N ASP A 57 7.79 -1.80 0.37
CA ASP A 57 7.03 -2.00 -0.86
C ASP A 57 5.55 -1.59 -0.71
N HIS A 58 4.96 -1.91 0.45
CA HIS A 58 3.62 -1.44 0.79
C HIS A 58 3.58 0.09 0.82
N ILE A 59 4.58 0.73 1.44
CA ILE A 59 4.67 2.19 1.49
C ILE A 59 4.94 2.78 0.11
N LYS A 60 5.88 2.24 -0.67
CA LYS A 60 6.24 2.76 -2.00
C LYS A 60 5.02 2.83 -2.92
N SER A 61 4.27 1.72 -3.02
CA SER A 61 3.08 1.66 -3.84
C SER A 61 1.96 2.58 -3.35
N TYR A 62 1.82 2.76 -2.03
CA TYR A 62 0.81 3.64 -1.46
C TYR A 62 1.17 5.12 -1.60
N LEU A 63 2.43 5.48 -1.34
CA LEU A 63 2.98 6.82 -1.50
C LEU A 63 2.91 7.30 -2.94
N GLN A 64 3.17 6.42 -3.91
CA GLN A 64 3.00 6.74 -5.33
C GLN A 64 1.57 7.18 -5.65
N LYS A 65 0.56 6.42 -5.19
CA LYS A 65 -0.85 6.76 -5.38
C LYS A 65 -1.23 8.04 -4.64
N TYR A 66 -0.70 8.23 -3.44
CA TYR A 66 -0.92 9.42 -2.63
C TYR A 66 -0.42 10.69 -3.33
N ARG A 67 0.79 10.67 -3.90
CA ARG A 67 1.35 11.78 -4.69
C ARG A 67 0.47 12.13 -5.90
N LEU A 68 0.09 11.12 -6.69
CA LEU A 68 -0.78 11.31 -7.85
C LEU A 68 -2.14 11.90 -7.44
N SER A 69 -2.68 11.51 -6.29
CA SER A 69 -3.95 12.08 -5.79
C SER A 69 -3.83 13.56 -5.41
N GLN A 70 -2.67 13.98 -4.89
CA GLN A 70 -2.42 15.38 -4.56
C GLN A 70 -2.25 16.25 -5.80
N GLU A 71 -1.68 15.68 -6.87
CA GLU A 71 -1.50 16.37 -8.15
C GLU A 71 -2.83 16.55 -8.90
N VAL A 72 -3.70 15.53 -8.89
CA VAL A 72 -4.98 15.56 -9.63
C VAL A 72 -6.07 16.39 -8.93
N TYR A 73 -6.12 16.38 -7.59
CA TYR A 73 -7.22 17.02 -6.83
C TYR A 73 -6.78 18.19 -5.93
N GLY A 74 -5.49 18.55 -5.93
CA GLY A 74 -4.94 19.66 -5.17
C GLY A 74 -5.20 19.60 -3.65
N ALA A 75 -4.83 20.66 -2.93
CA ALA A 75 -4.96 20.76 -1.47
C ALA A 75 -6.40 20.60 -0.93
N ALA A 76 -7.42 20.73 -1.78
CA ALA A 76 -8.84 20.57 -1.45
C ALA A 76 -9.21 19.14 -1.00
N TYR A 77 -8.41 18.14 -1.38
CA TYR A 77 -8.56 16.74 -0.98
C TYR A 77 -8.48 16.54 0.55
N THR A 78 -7.78 17.41 1.28
CA THR A 78 -7.44 17.18 2.69
C THR A 78 -8.51 17.58 3.72
N LYS A 79 -9.59 18.29 3.31
CA LYS A 79 -10.52 18.90 4.30
C LYS A 79 -12.02 18.63 4.12
N ALA A 80 -12.55 18.36 2.91
CA ALA A 80 -14.01 18.36 2.71
C ALA A 80 -14.61 17.17 1.93
N ALA A 81 -13.82 16.35 1.23
CA ALA A 81 -14.35 15.36 0.28
C ALA A 81 -14.40 13.91 0.80
N TRP A 82 -14.58 13.70 2.12
CA TRP A 82 -14.44 12.36 2.73
C TRP A 82 -15.76 11.67 3.06
N SER A 83 -16.89 12.18 2.56
CA SER A 83 -18.11 11.37 2.49
C SER A 83 -17.99 10.18 1.51
N GLY A 84 -16.91 10.09 0.71
CA GLY A 84 -16.69 9.03 -0.28
C GLY A 84 -15.41 8.20 -0.15
N SER A 85 -14.63 8.33 0.94
CA SER A 85 -13.28 7.72 1.06
C SER A 85 -13.26 6.19 1.09
N ARG A 86 -14.41 5.54 1.28
CA ARG A 86 -14.54 4.07 1.29
C ARG A 86 -14.37 3.45 -0.10
N MET A 87 -14.91 4.09 -1.14
CA MET A 87 -14.96 3.51 -2.50
C MET A 87 -13.61 3.53 -3.21
N MET A 88 -12.77 4.55 -3.02
CA MET A 88 -11.45 4.60 -3.69
C MET A 88 -10.44 3.65 -3.03
N LEU A 89 -10.47 3.53 -1.70
CA LEU A 89 -9.66 2.55 -0.96
C LEU A 89 -10.07 1.14 -1.33
N GLU A 90 -11.37 0.85 -1.42
CA GLU A 90 -11.88 -0.42 -1.92
C GLU A 90 -11.54 -0.63 -3.40
N ALA A 91 -11.70 0.35 -4.30
CA ALA A 91 -11.40 0.19 -5.72
C ALA A 91 -9.89 0.02 -6.03
N ILE A 92 -9.02 0.70 -5.29
CA ILE A 92 -7.57 0.54 -5.39
C ILE A 92 -7.14 -0.81 -4.82
N GLN A 93 -7.69 -1.18 -3.66
CA GLN A 93 -7.47 -2.49 -3.04
C GLN A 93 -8.03 -3.61 -3.93
N GLU A 94 -9.19 -3.43 -4.56
CA GLU A 94 -9.89 -4.38 -5.43
C GLU A 94 -9.16 -4.54 -6.76
N LYS A 95 -8.70 -3.45 -7.39
CA LYS A 95 -7.86 -3.53 -8.60
C LYS A 95 -6.54 -4.23 -8.33
N GLU A 96 -5.98 -4.10 -7.12
CA GLU A 96 -4.83 -4.91 -6.72
C GLU A 96 -5.23 -6.36 -6.42
N GLN A 97 -6.37 -6.60 -5.78
CA GLN A 97 -6.87 -7.94 -5.49
C GLN A 97 -7.12 -8.73 -6.77
N ARG A 98 -7.81 -8.14 -7.75
CA ARG A 98 -8.03 -8.68 -9.08
C ARG A 98 -6.73 -8.94 -9.83
N ARG A 99 -5.77 -8.00 -9.83
CA ARG A 99 -4.47 -8.20 -10.50
C ARG A 99 -3.67 -9.36 -9.92
N ASN A 100 -3.69 -9.51 -8.60
CA ASN A 100 -2.97 -10.61 -7.95
C ASN A 100 -3.73 -11.95 -8.04
N LEU A 101 -5.07 -11.94 -8.08
CA LEU A 101 -5.87 -13.14 -8.35
C LEU A 101 -5.66 -13.61 -9.80
N ALA A 102 -5.63 -12.68 -10.75
CA ALA A 102 -5.35 -12.98 -12.16
C ALA A 102 -3.95 -13.58 -12.38
N ARG A 103 -2.97 -13.20 -11.55
CA ARG A 103 -1.63 -13.82 -11.55
C ARG A 103 -1.62 -15.23 -10.97
N GLN A 104 -2.56 -15.55 -10.08
CA GLN A 104 -2.67 -16.85 -9.43
C GLN A 104 -3.47 -17.86 -10.28
N MET A 105 -4.29 -17.40 -11.22
CA MET A 105 -5.07 -18.25 -12.13
C MET A 105 -4.37 -18.57 -13.46
N ASN A 106 -3.19 -18.00 -13.72
CA ASN A 106 -2.42 -18.20 -14.95
C ASN A 106 -1.02 -18.80 -14.68
N GLY A 107 -0.84 -19.50 -13.55
CA GLY A 107 0.40 -20.17 -13.16
C GLY A 107 0.17 -21.62 -12.80
#